data_AF-A0A378AJ35-F1
#
_entry.id   AF-A0A378AJ35-F1
#
_cell.length_a   1.000
_cell.length_b   1.000
_cell.length_c   1.000
_cell.angle_alpha   90.00
_cell.angle_beta   90.00
_cell.angle_gamma   90.00
#
_symmetry.space_group_name_H-M   'P 1'
#
loop_
_entity.id
_entity.type
_entity.pdbx_description
1 polymer ?
#
loop_
_entity_poly.entity_id
_entity_poly.type
_entity_poly.pdbx_seq_one_letter_code
_entity_poly.pdbx_strand_id
1 'polypeptide(L)'
;MRNWIRIRVDSRLTYEALLEFTAEYIPEMTSKLEHYSGRQPIFDLFDVENEIQRALERKVELKSGGYLIIDQTEAMTTIDINTGAFVGHRNLDDTIFNTNIEATQAIARQLRLRNLGGIIIIDFIDMNNEDHRRRVLHSLEQALSKDRVKTSINASPSWAWWR
;
A
#
# COMPACT_ATOMS: atom_id res chain seq x y z
N MET A 1 -5.83 11.76 16.60
CA MET A 1 -4.77 10.93 17.22
C MET A 1 -5.04 9.47 16.88
N ARG A 2 -4.03 8.71 16.42
CA ARG A 2 -4.18 7.26 16.14
C ARG A 2 -4.48 6.51 17.45
N ASN A 3 -5.45 5.60 17.43
CA ASN A 3 -5.83 4.83 18.62
C ASN A 3 -4.95 3.58 18.75
N TRP A 4 -3.76 3.74 19.34
CA TRP A 4 -2.87 2.62 19.65
C TRP A 4 -3.37 1.88 20.88
N ILE A 5 -3.56 0.56 20.78
CA ILE A 5 -4.01 -0.28 21.90
C ILE A 5 -2.83 -0.77 22.74
N ARG A 6 -1.72 -1.16 22.09
CA ARG A 6 -0.45 -1.62 22.71
C ARG A 6 0.73 -1.30 21.80
N ILE A 7 1.91 -1.09 22.40
CA ILE A 7 3.20 -0.94 21.72
C ILE A 7 4.16 -1.97 22.32
N ARG A 8 4.60 -2.94 21.52
CA ARG A 8 5.52 -4.01 21.97
C ARG A 8 6.95 -3.74 21.52
N VAL A 9 7.89 -3.94 22.42
CA VAL A 9 9.32 -3.72 22.19
C VAL A 9 10.08 -4.96 22.66
N ASP A 10 10.82 -5.61 21.77
CA ASP A 10 11.62 -6.83 22.06
C ASP A 10 13.04 -6.52 22.56
N SER A 11 13.52 -5.29 22.38
CA SER A 11 14.77 -4.82 22.95
C SER A 11 14.53 -4.19 24.33
N ARG A 12 15.17 -4.77 25.36
CA ARG A 12 15.10 -4.24 26.72
C ARG A 12 15.63 -2.81 26.83
N LEU A 13 16.77 -2.54 26.20
CA LEU A 13 17.40 -1.22 26.19
C LEU A 13 16.49 -0.18 25.53
N THR A 14 15.87 -0.54 24.39
CA THR A 14 14.95 0.35 23.68
C THR A 14 13.68 0.59 24.48
N TYR A 15 13.17 -0.43 25.18
CA TYR A 15 11.99 -0.31 26.03
C TYR A 15 12.22 0.67 27.19
N GLU A 16 13.37 0.58 27.86
CA GLU A 16 13.73 1.49 28.96
C GLU A 16 13.87 2.92 28.47
N ALA A 17 14.58 3.14 27.36
CA ALA A 17 14.69 4.47 26.74
C ALA A 17 13.33 5.05 26.31
N LEU A 18 12.43 4.21 25.77
CA LEU A 18 11.08 4.63 25.38
C LEU A 18 10.20 4.94 26.60
N LEU A 19 10.33 4.22 27.71
CA LEU A 19 9.60 4.51 28.94
C LEU A 19 9.94 5.90 29.49
N GLU A 20 11.23 6.24 29.53
CA GLU A 20 11.68 7.58 29.95
C GLU A 20 11.14 8.66 29.02
N PHE A 21 11.28 8.45 27.70
CA PHE A 21 10.78 9.39 26.69
C PHE A 21 9.27 9.59 26.77
N THR A 22 8.46 8.52 26.84
CA THR A 22 7.01 8.68 26.89
C THR A 22 6.55 9.27 28.21
N ALA A 23 7.22 8.97 29.33
CA ALA A 23 6.88 9.57 30.62
C ALA A 23 7.06 11.10 30.61
N GLU A 24 8.07 11.61 29.90
CA GLU A 24 8.33 13.05 29.81
C GLU A 24 7.46 13.75 28.76
N TYR A 25 7.34 13.17 27.55
CA TYR A 25 6.75 13.88 26.41
C TYR A 25 5.34 13.43 26.01
N ILE A 26 4.94 12.17 26.30
CA ILE A 26 3.65 11.59 25.87
C ILE A 26 3.10 10.61 26.94
N PRO A 27 2.74 11.08 28.15
CA PRO A 27 2.46 10.21 29.30
C PRO A 27 1.32 9.20 29.06
N GLU A 28 0.35 9.55 28.22
CA GLU A 28 -0.77 8.69 27.82
C GLU A 28 -0.34 7.44 27.03
N MET A 29 0.89 7.43 26.50
CA MET A 29 1.45 6.29 25.77
C MET A 29 2.25 5.34 26.67
N THR A 30 2.75 5.82 27.81
CA THR A 30 3.59 5.04 28.73
C THR A 30 2.88 3.77 29.21
N SER A 31 1.58 3.86 29.52
CA SER A 31 0.77 2.72 29.95
C SER A 31 0.50 1.68 28.85
N LYS A 32 0.85 1.99 27.60
CA LYS A 32 0.66 1.12 26.43
C LYS A 32 1.95 0.42 26.01
N LEU A 33 3.10 0.80 26.57
CA LEU A 33 4.39 0.15 26.31
C LEU A 33 4.46 -1.19 27.03
N GLU A 34 4.80 -2.25 26.30
CA GLU A 34 5.01 -3.59 26.81
C GLU A 34 6.37 -4.12 26.34
N HIS A 35 7.23 -4.53 27.28
CA HIS A 35 8.44 -5.27 26.93
C HIS A 35 8.08 -6.71 26.58
N TYR A 36 8.37 -7.10 25.35
CA TYR A 36 8.17 -8.46 24.88
C TYR A 36 9.44 -9.28 25.11
N SER A 37 9.33 -10.34 25.92
CA SER A 37 10.45 -11.23 26.26
C SER A 37 10.23 -12.67 25.81
N GLY A 38 9.36 -12.89 24.81
CA GLY A 38 9.12 -14.22 24.28
C GLY A 38 10.30 -14.72 23.45
N ARG A 39 10.40 -16.05 23.30
CA ARG A 39 11.51 -16.69 22.58
C ARG A 39 11.43 -16.55 21.06
N GLN A 40 10.24 -16.29 20.53
CA GLN A 40 9.99 -16.10 19.11
C GLN A 40 10.02 -14.60 18.77
N PRO A 41 10.67 -14.15 17.69
CA PRO A 41 10.64 -12.75 17.28
C PRO A 41 9.22 -12.20 17.14
N ILE A 42 9.01 -10.92 17.47
CA ILE A 42 7.68 -10.29 17.43
C ILE A 42 7.08 -10.37 16.03
N PHE A 43 7.87 -10.10 14.98
CA PHE A 43 7.36 -10.13 13.61
C PHE A 43 6.94 -11.52 13.16
N ASP A 44 7.67 -12.57 13.57
CA ASP A 44 7.30 -13.95 13.29
C ASP A 44 5.99 -14.35 13.97
N LEU A 45 5.75 -13.88 15.19
CA LEU A 45 4.49 -14.16 15.90
C LEU A 45 3.25 -13.64 15.16
N PHE A 46 3.41 -12.58 14.37
CA PHE A 46 2.33 -11.91 13.67
C PHE A 46 2.40 -12.09 12.15
N ASP A 47 3.26 -12.99 11.65
CA ASP A 47 3.50 -13.24 10.22
C ASP A 47 3.88 -11.97 9.42
N VAL A 48 4.38 -10.94 10.13
CA VAL A 48 4.68 -9.62 9.55
C VAL A 48 5.86 -9.71 8.59
N GLU A 49 6.85 -10.55 8.89
CA GLU A 49 8.04 -10.71 8.05
C GLU A 49 7.68 -11.22 6.65
N ASN A 50 6.84 -12.25 6.59
CA ASN A 50 6.36 -12.82 5.32
C ASN A 50 5.48 -11.82 4.57
N GLU A 51 4.61 -11.08 5.27
CA GLU A 51 3.81 -10.02 4.64
C GLU A 51 4.66 -8.87 4.10
N ILE A 52 5.73 -8.48 4.80
CA ILE A 52 6.69 -7.47 4.35
C ILE A 52 7.42 -7.97 3.10
N GLN A 53 7.99 -9.18 3.14
CA GLN A 53 8.71 -9.74 1.99
C GLN A 53 7.82 -9.81 0.74
N ARG A 54 6.62 -10.39 0.86
CA ARG A 54 5.63 -10.43 -0.23
C ARG A 54 5.24 -9.04 -0.70
N ALA A 55 5.12 -8.08 0.22
CA ALA A 55 4.79 -6.71 -0.16
C ALA A 55 5.93 -6.04 -0.92
N LEU A 56 7.19 -6.43 -0.73
CA LEU A 56 8.37 -5.87 -1.42
C LEU A 56 8.69 -6.57 -2.75
N GLU A 57 8.08 -7.72 -3.04
CA GLU A 57 8.25 -8.43 -4.32
C GLU A 57 7.85 -7.59 -5.53
N ARG A 58 8.57 -7.72 -6.65
CA ARG A 58 8.24 -7.00 -7.90
C ARG A 58 6.78 -7.20 -8.34
N LYS A 59 6.22 -8.40 -8.13
CA LYS A 59 4.83 -8.75 -8.42
C LYS A 59 4.01 -8.69 -7.13
N VAL A 60 2.87 -8.00 -7.15
CA VAL A 60 1.95 -7.91 -6.00
C VAL A 60 0.59 -8.45 -6.40
N GLU A 61 0.19 -9.57 -5.82
CA GLU A 61 -1.13 -10.18 -6.10
C GLU A 61 -2.28 -9.31 -5.56
N LEU A 62 -3.38 -9.27 -6.31
CA LEU A 62 -4.67 -8.71 -5.93
C LEU A 62 -5.60 -9.85 -5.48
N LYS A 63 -6.57 -9.55 -4.61
CA LYS A 63 -7.50 -10.54 -4.04
C LYS A 63 -8.36 -11.20 -5.11
N SER A 64 -8.70 -10.49 -6.18
CA SER A 64 -9.47 -11.04 -7.28
C SER A 64 -8.65 -11.85 -8.29
N GLY A 65 -7.35 -12.08 -8.05
CA GLY A 65 -6.49 -12.89 -8.91
C GLY A 65 -5.78 -12.12 -10.02
N GLY A 66 -5.99 -10.80 -10.10
CA GLY A 66 -5.11 -9.89 -10.83
C GLY A 66 -3.81 -9.63 -10.05
N TYR A 67 -2.90 -8.85 -10.62
CA TYR A 67 -1.65 -8.48 -9.97
C TYR A 67 -1.10 -7.15 -10.48
N LEU A 68 -0.26 -6.53 -9.66
CA LEU A 68 0.57 -5.38 -10.03
C LEU A 68 1.98 -5.84 -10.37
N ILE A 69 2.63 -5.18 -11.32
CA ILE A 69 4.08 -5.22 -11.50
C ILE A 69 4.63 -3.84 -11.14
N ILE A 70 5.59 -3.79 -10.23
CA ILE A 70 6.19 -2.54 -9.75
C ILE A 70 7.66 -2.53 -10.14
N ASP A 71 8.02 -1.64 -11.06
CA ASP A 71 9.39 -1.47 -11.54
C ASP A 71 9.93 -0.10 -11.15
N GLN A 72 11.07 -0.10 -10.45
CA GLN A 72 11.75 1.11 -10.01
C GLN A 72 13.01 1.33 -10.83
N THR A 73 13.15 2.53 -11.39
CA THR A 73 14.35 3.02 -12.06
C THR A 73 14.95 4.18 -11.27
N GLU A 74 16.09 4.71 -11.73
CA GLU A 74 16.73 5.87 -11.10
C GLU A 74 15.83 7.11 -11.08
N ALA A 75 15.07 7.35 -12.15
CA ALA A 75 14.28 8.58 -12.30
C ALA A 75 12.82 8.43 -11.86
N MET A 76 12.27 7.21 -11.92
CA MET A 76 10.83 6.99 -11.75
C MET A 76 10.47 5.55 -11.39
N THR A 77 9.24 5.37 -10.92
CA THR A 77 8.62 4.06 -10.70
C THR A 77 7.44 3.87 -11.64
N THR A 78 7.34 2.72 -12.30
CA THR A 78 6.19 2.31 -13.11
C THR A 78 5.40 1.22 -12.40
N ILE A 79 4.07 1.28 -12.51
CA ILE A 79 3.17 0.28 -11.94
C ILE A 79 2.17 -0.17 -13.00
N ASP A 80 2.25 -1.43 -13.40
CA ASP A 80 1.36 -2.04 -14.39
C ASP A 80 0.31 -2.91 -13.72
N ILE A 81 -0.94 -2.84 -14.18
CA ILE A 81 -2.08 -3.59 -13.62
C ILE A 81 -2.51 -4.69 -14.58
N ASN A 82 -2.61 -5.92 -14.09
CA ASN A 82 -3.00 -7.09 -14.87
C ASN A 82 -4.19 -7.81 -14.25
N THR A 83 -5.15 -8.26 -15.07
CA THR A 83 -6.35 -9.01 -14.61
C THR A 83 -6.05 -10.46 -14.21
N GLY A 84 -4.85 -10.98 -14.55
CA GLY A 84 -4.50 -12.38 -14.34
C GLY A 84 -5.34 -13.35 -15.19
N ALA A 85 -5.30 -14.64 -14.85
CA ALA A 85 -5.99 -15.69 -15.60
C ALA A 85 -7.51 -15.74 -15.34
N PHE A 86 -8.02 -15.00 -14.35
CA PHE A 86 -9.41 -15.10 -13.91
C PHE A 86 -10.32 -14.13 -14.65
N VAL A 87 -10.46 -14.35 -15.95
CA VAL A 87 -11.48 -13.68 -16.78
C VAL A 87 -12.67 -14.64 -16.88
N GLY A 88 -13.44 -14.77 -15.80
CA GLY A 88 -14.64 -15.62 -15.79
C GLY A 88 -15.65 -15.17 -16.87
N HIS A 89 -16.64 -16.02 -17.20
CA HIS A 89 -17.71 -15.76 -18.17
C HIS A 89 -18.62 -14.53 -17.89
N ARG A 90 -18.21 -13.61 -17.00
CA ARG A 90 -18.89 -12.34 -16.73
C ARG A 90 -18.36 -11.23 -17.65
N ASN A 91 -19.15 -10.16 -17.75
CA ASN A 91 -18.86 -8.95 -18.51
C ASN A 91 -17.41 -8.47 -18.27
N LEU A 92 -16.58 -8.47 -19.33
CA LEU A 92 -15.16 -8.12 -19.27
C LEU A 92 -14.95 -6.71 -18.73
N ASP A 93 -15.81 -5.77 -19.12
CA ASP A 93 -15.74 -4.36 -18.70
C ASP A 93 -15.87 -4.20 -17.18
N ASP A 94 -16.75 -4.99 -16.56
CA ASP A 94 -16.94 -4.98 -15.10
C ASP A 94 -15.74 -5.60 -14.39
N THR A 95 -15.16 -6.66 -14.96
CA THR A 95 -13.95 -7.29 -14.43
C THR A 95 -12.79 -6.29 -14.44
N ILE A 96 -12.54 -5.64 -15.58
CA ILE A 96 -11.51 -4.60 -15.73
C ILE A 96 -11.70 -3.48 -14.72
N PHE A 97 -12.93 -2.96 -14.62
CA PHE A 97 -13.24 -1.88 -13.68
C PHE A 97 -12.96 -2.28 -12.23
N ASN A 98 -13.40 -3.47 -11.82
CA ASN A 98 -13.18 -3.96 -10.46
C ASN A 98 -11.70 -4.20 -10.16
N THR A 99 -10.94 -4.75 -11.11
CA THR A 99 -9.49 -4.91 -10.97
C THR A 99 -8.79 -3.56 -10.80
N ASN A 100 -9.13 -2.55 -11.61
CA ASN A 100 -8.55 -1.21 -11.48
C ASN A 100 -8.91 -0.55 -10.13
N ILE A 101 -10.15 -0.70 -9.65
CA ILE A 101 -10.57 -0.20 -8.33
C ILE A 101 -9.80 -0.89 -7.20
N GLU A 102 -9.58 -2.20 -7.30
CA GLU A 102 -8.79 -2.92 -6.31
C GLU A 102 -7.32 -2.47 -6.34
N ALA A 103 -6.76 -2.30 -7.54
CA ALA A 103 -5.40 -1.84 -7.74
C ALA A 103 -5.14 -0.49 -7.06
N THR A 104 -6.08 0.45 -7.04
CA THR A 104 -5.85 1.77 -6.39
C THR A 104 -5.48 1.64 -4.91
N GLN A 105 -6.16 0.74 -4.19
CA GLN A 105 -5.90 0.50 -2.77
C GLN A 105 -4.55 -0.20 -2.56
N ALA A 106 -4.24 -1.18 -3.42
CA ALA A 106 -2.97 -1.89 -3.39
C ALA A 106 -1.80 -0.96 -3.69
N ILE A 107 -1.90 -0.12 -4.72
CA ILE A 107 -0.91 0.89 -5.10
C ILE A 107 -0.64 1.83 -3.93
N ALA A 108 -1.68 2.46 -3.37
CA ALA A 108 -1.48 3.39 -2.24
C ALA A 108 -0.84 2.71 -1.03
N ARG A 109 -1.15 1.43 -0.78
CA ARG A 109 -0.47 0.64 0.26
C ARG A 109 1.00 0.41 -0.07
N GLN A 110 1.33 0.06 -1.31
CA GLN A 110 2.68 -0.23 -1.76
C GLN A 110 3.59 0.99 -1.74
N LEU A 111 3.09 2.16 -2.16
CA LEU A 111 3.83 3.42 -2.05
C LEU A 111 4.26 3.70 -0.60
N ARG A 112 3.37 3.48 0.36
CA ARG A 112 3.68 3.62 1.80
C ARG A 112 4.64 2.58 2.32
N LEU A 113 4.43 1.30 2.00
CA LEU A 113 5.25 0.20 2.51
C LEU A 113 6.68 0.26 1.98
N ARG A 114 6.85 0.65 0.71
CA ARG A 114 8.15 0.78 0.04
C ARG A 114 8.79 2.15 0.21
N ASN A 115 8.06 3.11 0.80
CA ASN A 115 8.46 4.51 0.89
C ASN A 115 8.86 5.09 -0.49
N LEU A 116 8.03 4.82 -1.51
CA LEU A 116 8.26 5.30 -2.88
C LEU A 116 7.83 6.76 -3.03
N GLY A 117 8.68 7.56 -3.66
CA GLY A 117 8.44 8.96 -3.95
C GLY A 117 9.02 9.36 -5.30
N GLY A 118 8.82 10.62 -5.69
CA GLY A 118 9.21 11.11 -7.01
C GLY A 118 8.14 10.83 -8.07
N ILE A 119 8.57 10.59 -9.31
CA ILE A 119 7.65 10.36 -10.43
C ILE A 119 7.18 8.91 -10.39
N ILE A 120 5.86 8.73 -10.30
CA ILE A 120 5.19 7.43 -10.35
C ILE A 120 4.24 7.43 -11.55
N ILE A 121 4.42 6.48 -12.45
CA ILE A 121 3.50 6.22 -13.57
C ILE A 121 2.71 4.96 -13.25
N ILE A 122 1.39 5.05 -13.39
CA ILE A 122 0.47 3.92 -13.20
C ILE A 122 -0.22 3.66 -14.54
N ASP A 123 -0.04 2.45 -15.07
CA ASP A 123 -0.72 1.99 -16.27
C ASP A 123 -1.96 1.18 -15.87
N PHE A 124 -3.12 1.86 -15.91
CA PHE A 124 -4.41 1.23 -15.67
C PHE A 124 -4.87 0.48 -16.90
N ILE A 125 -5.57 -0.65 -16.68
CA ILE A 125 -6.16 -1.40 -17.78
C ILE A 125 -7.21 -0.51 -18.49
N ASP A 126 -7.17 -0.48 -19.82
CA ASP A 126 -8.05 0.33 -20.64
C ASP A 126 -9.53 0.10 -20.33
N MET A 127 -10.26 1.20 -20.09
CA MET A 127 -11.71 1.22 -19.88
C MET A 127 -12.40 2.10 -20.92
N ASN A 128 -13.39 1.54 -21.61
CA ASN A 128 -14.20 2.29 -22.58
C ASN A 128 -15.12 3.32 -21.91
N ASN A 129 -15.67 2.97 -20.74
CA ASN A 129 -16.62 3.80 -20.00
C ASN A 129 -15.92 4.95 -19.24
N GLU A 130 -16.32 6.19 -19.51
CA GLU A 130 -15.76 7.39 -18.86
C GLU A 130 -16.10 7.50 -17.37
N ASP A 131 -17.29 7.06 -16.94
CA ASP A 131 -17.64 7.00 -15.52
C ASP A 131 -16.74 6.01 -14.77
N HIS A 132 -16.36 4.90 -15.40
CA HIS A 132 -15.40 3.96 -14.83
C HIS A 132 -14.03 4.61 -14.63
N ARG A 133 -13.54 5.36 -15.62
CA ARG A 133 -12.28 6.14 -15.51
C ARG A 133 -12.32 7.12 -14.34
N ARG A 134 -13.39 7.93 -14.26
CA ARG A 134 -13.56 8.92 -13.19
C ARG A 134 -13.60 8.27 -11.80
N ARG A 135 -14.31 7.14 -11.67
CA ARG A 135 -14.40 6.41 -10.39
C ARG A 135 -13.07 5.80 -9.97
N VAL A 136 -12.27 5.29 -10.91
CA VAL A 136 -10.92 4.77 -10.62
C VAL A 136 -10.00 5.89 -10.15
N LEU A 137 -9.98 7.04 -10.84
CA LEU A 137 -9.17 8.19 -10.44
C LEU A 137 -9.56 8.69 -9.04
N HIS A 138 -10.86 8.83 -8.78
CA HIS A 138 -11.36 9.22 -7.46
C HIS A 138 -10.99 8.21 -6.37
N SER A 139 -11.07 6.90 -6.67
CA SER A 139 -10.65 5.85 -5.74
C SER A 139 -9.16 5.96 -5.40
N LEU A 140 -8.31 6.27 -6.38
CA LEU A 140 -6.88 6.49 -6.17
C LEU A 140 -6.61 7.72 -5.31
N GLU A 141 -7.27 8.86 -5.59
CA GLU A 141 -7.19 10.07 -4.76
C GLU A 141 -7.54 9.78 -3.29
N GLN A 142 -8.67 9.10 -3.06
CA GLN A 142 -9.10 8.72 -1.71
C GLN A 142 -8.11 7.78 -1.03
N ALA A 143 -7.55 6.80 -1.76
CA ALA A 143 -6.56 5.88 -1.22
C ALA A 143 -5.25 6.59 -0.81
N LEU A 144 -4.81 7.57 -1.60
CA LEU A 144 -3.59 8.34 -1.39
C LEU A 144 -3.76 9.45 -0.34
N SER A 145 -4.97 9.97 -0.12
CA SER A 145 -5.26 10.97 0.93
C SER A 145 -4.89 10.52 2.35
N LYS A 146 -4.77 9.21 2.56
CA LYS A 146 -4.35 8.59 3.83
C LYS A 146 -2.83 8.62 4.03
N ASP A 147 -2.08 8.95 2.98
CA ASP A 147 -0.64 9.09 3.02
C ASP A 147 -0.25 10.43 3.65
N ARG A 148 0.89 10.44 4.33
CA ARG A 148 1.51 11.67 4.86
C ARG A 148 2.24 12.42 3.75
N VAL A 149 2.68 11.71 2.70
CA VAL A 149 3.35 12.31 1.55
C VAL A 149 2.33 13.02 0.67
N LYS A 150 2.57 14.31 0.40
CA LYS A 150 1.72 15.09 -0.50
C LYS A 150 1.85 14.53 -1.92
N THR A 151 0.74 14.11 -2.49
CA THR A 151 0.69 13.57 -3.84
C THR A 151 -0.07 14.52 -4.76
N SER A 152 0.49 14.82 -5.93
CA SER A 152 -0.21 15.49 -7.03
C SER A 152 -0.50 14.46 -8.09
N ILE A 153 -1.76 14.40 -8.53
CA ILE A 153 -2.21 13.40 -9.50
C ILE A 153 -2.56 14.14 -10.78
N ASN A 154 -1.93 13.72 -11.88
CA ASN A 154 -2.25 14.19 -13.22
C ASN A 154 -2.76 13.01 -14.02
N ALA A 155 -4.00 13.09 -14.51
CA ALA A 155 -4.56 12.11 -15.41
C ALA A 155 -4.51 12.64 -16.85
N SER A 156 -3.89 11.88 -17.75
CA SER A 156 -3.94 12.20 -19.19
C SER A 156 -5.24 11.64 -19.77
N PRO A 157 -6.08 12.47 -20.44
CA PRO A 157 -7.33 12.01 -21.07
C PRO A 157 -7.09 11.02 -22.22
N SER A 158 -5.90 11.06 -22.83
CA SER A 158 -5.49 10.14 -23.86
C SER A 158 -4.51 9.12 -23.26
N TRP A 159 -4.97 7.90 -23.03
CA TRP A 159 -4.09 6.77 -22.74
C TRP A 159 -3.28 6.32 -23.98
N ALA A 160 -3.44 7.03 -25.10
CA ALA A 160 -2.82 6.74 -26.39
C ALA A 160 -1.34 7.16 -26.53
N TRP A 161 -0.67 7.61 -25.47
CA TRP A 161 0.73 8.06 -25.57
C TRP A 161 1.75 6.91 -25.77
N TRP A 162 1.31 5.64 -25.70
CA TRP A 162 2.17 4.45 -25.84
C TRP A 162 1.89 3.59 -27.08
N ARG A 163 1.25 4.15 -28.13
CA ARG A 163 1.25 3.52 -29.47
C ARG A 163 2.18 4.24 -30.43
#